data_AF-F1MFF7-F1
#
_entry.id   AF-F1MFF7-F1
#
_cell.length_a   1.000
_cell.length_b   1.000
_cell.length_c   1.000
_cell.angle_alpha   90.00
_cell.angle_beta   90.00
_cell.angle_gamma   90.00
#
_symmetry.space_group_name_H-M   'P 1'
#
loop_
_entity.id
_entity.type
_entity.pdbx_description
1 polymer ?
#
loop_
_entity_poly.entity_id
_entity_poly.type
_entity_poly.pdbx_seq_one_letter_code
_entity_poly.pdbx_strand_id
1 'polypeptide(L)'
;HFPWHFDFISSNLFVFAGINVVKRKLPAHDNLKLIITQGNKFTVKESSTFRTIEIIFELGVTFNYSLPDGTEISGAWALEGDKLVGKFKRLDNGNALNTVREIIGGEMVQTYTYESVEAKRIFKKE
;
A
#
# COMPACT_ATOMS: atom_id res chain seq x y z
N HIS A 1 10.32 19.14 -0.99
CA HIS A 1 10.07 19.00 -2.43
C HIS A 1 9.56 17.59 -2.71
N PHE A 2 8.47 17.47 -3.46
CA PHE A 2 8.08 16.23 -4.13
C PHE A 2 8.99 16.01 -5.35
N PRO A 3 9.21 14.76 -5.78
CA PRO A 3 8.65 13.51 -5.26
C PRO A 3 9.34 13.00 -3.99
N TRP A 4 8.60 12.29 -3.13
CA TRP A 4 9.16 11.59 -1.98
C TRP A 4 9.61 10.20 -2.44
N HIS A 5 10.89 9.90 -2.24
CA HIS A 5 11.45 8.58 -2.51
C HIS A 5 11.48 7.79 -1.23
N PHE A 6 10.89 6.60 -1.26
CA PHE A 6 10.87 5.68 -0.16
C PHE A 6 11.50 4.35 -0.60
N ASP A 7 12.46 3.88 0.16
CA ASP A 7 13.09 2.57 -0.01
C ASP A 7 12.42 1.55 0.92
N PHE A 8 12.05 0.39 0.38
CA PHE A 8 11.44 -0.66 1.17
C PHE A 8 12.44 -1.28 2.15
N ILE A 9 12.18 -1.18 3.46
CA ILE A 9 13.07 -1.75 4.48
C ILE A 9 12.62 -3.15 4.89
N SER A 10 11.33 -3.31 5.15
CA SER A 10 10.80 -4.56 5.70
C SER A 10 9.29 -4.63 5.60
N SER A 11 8.76 -5.82 5.37
CA SER A 11 7.33 -6.11 5.51
C SER A 11 7.12 -7.34 6.38
N ASN A 12 6.21 -7.22 7.35
CA ASN A 12 5.46 -8.35 7.86
C ASN A 12 4.27 -8.55 6.91
N LEU A 13 4.48 -9.35 5.85
CA LEU A 13 3.41 -9.77 4.97
C LEU A 13 2.76 -11.03 5.54
N PHE A 14 1.44 -10.99 5.68
CA PHE A 14 0.66 -12.20 5.86
C PHE A 14 0.26 -12.71 4.49
N VAL A 15 0.75 -13.90 4.14
CA VAL A 15 0.35 -14.58 2.91
C VAL A 15 -0.93 -15.34 3.24
N PHE A 16 -2.05 -14.90 2.65
CA PHE A 16 -3.31 -15.62 2.68
C PHE A 16 -3.27 -16.72 1.62
N ALA A 17 -2.70 -17.86 1.96
CA ALA A 17 -2.88 -19.07 1.17
C ALA A 17 -4.22 -19.71 1.58
N GLY A 18 -5.31 -19.14 1.05
CA GLY A 18 -6.62 -19.80 0.97
C GLY A 18 -7.18 -20.44 2.23
N ILE A 19 -6.91 -19.91 3.44
CA ILE A 19 -7.45 -20.22 4.81
C ILE A 19 -6.32 -20.25 5.87
N ASN A 20 -5.05 -20.44 5.51
CA ASN A 20 -3.95 -20.41 6.47
C ASN A 20 -3.18 -19.07 6.45
N VAL A 21 -3.19 -18.37 7.58
CA VAL A 21 -2.44 -17.12 7.78
C VAL A 21 -1.00 -17.45 8.17
N VAL A 22 -0.07 -17.39 7.21
CA VAL A 22 1.36 -17.57 7.48
C VAL A 22 2.04 -16.22 7.63
N LYS A 23 2.64 -15.98 8.79
CA LYS A 23 3.42 -14.78 9.10
C LYS A 23 4.83 -14.97 8.53
N ARG A 24 5.09 -14.43 7.33
CA ARG A 24 6.42 -14.51 6.71
C ARG A 24 7.06 -13.13 6.71
N LYS A 25 8.20 -13.00 7.39
CA LYS A 25 9.02 -11.79 7.30
C LYS A 25 9.70 -11.83 5.94
N LEU A 26 9.34 -10.90 5.05
CA LEU A 26 10.01 -10.75 3.76
C LEU A 26 11.18 -9.78 3.97
N PRO A 27 12.44 -10.23 3.83
CA PRO A 27 13.57 -9.32 3.80
C PRO A 27 13.49 -8.42 2.56
N ALA A 28 13.94 -7.17 2.67
CA ALA A 28 14.08 -6.20 1.59
C ALA A 28 15.19 -6.60 0.59
N HIS A 29 15.02 -7.74 -0.07
CA HIS A 29 15.88 -8.15 -1.19
C HIS A 29 15.26 -7.81 -2.55
N ASP A 30 13.98 -7.42 -2.58
CA ASP A 30 13.39 -6.74 -3.71
C ASP A 30 13.84 -5.27 -3.59
N ASN A 31 14.58 -4.75 -4.57
CA ASN A 31 14.95 -3.33 -4.68
C ASN A 31 13.70 -2.49 -4.98
N LEU A 32 12.71 -2.57 -4.10
CA LEU A 32 11.39 -2.00 -4.26
C LEU A 32 11.44 -0.55 -3.80
N LYS A 33 11.42 0.35 -4.78
CA LYS A 33 11.35 1.79 -4.59
C LYS A 33 9.90 2.24 -4.69
N LEU A 34 9.44 2.96 -3.68
CA LEU A 34 8.11 3.57 -3.63
C LEU A 34 8.26 5.08 -3.76
N ILE A 35 7.68 5.66 -4.81
CA ILE A 35 7.77 7.07 -5.13
C ILE A 35 6.38 7.67 -4.95
N ILE A 36 6.26 8.64 -4.06
CA ILE A 36 5.00 9.35 -3.83
C ILE A 36 5.14 10.77 -4.34
N THR A 37 4.29 11.11 -5.30
CA THR A 37 4.20 12.44 -5.88
C THR A 37 2.86 13.07 -5.49
N GLN A 38 2.91 14.23 -4.85
CA GLN A 38 1.73 15.03 -4.54
C GLN A 38 1.75 16.27 -5.44
N GLY A 39 0.81 16.30 -6.38
CA GLY A 39 0.45 17.50 -7.14
C GLY A 39 -1.00 17.83 -6.82
N ASN A 40 -1.87 17.78 -7.84
CA ASN A 40 -3.33 17.80 -7.68
C ASN A 40 -3.92 16.46 -7.23
N LYS A 41 -3.28 15.35 -7.62
CA LYS A 41 -3.65 13.98 -7.26
C LYS A 41 -2.46 13.31 -6.55
N PHE A 42 -2.72 12.28 -5.77
CA PHE A 42 -1.68 11.43 -5.17
C PHE A 42 -1.28 10.36 -6.16
N THR A 43 -0.04 10.42 -6.62
CA THR A 43 0.55 9.38 -7.46
C THR A 43 1.50 8.56 -6.62
N VAL A 44 1.16 7.29 -6.41
CA VAL A 44 2.00 6.29 -5.76
C VAL A 44 2.54 5.39 -6.85
N LYS A 45 3.85 5.46 -7.09
CA LYS A 45 4.56 4.60 -8.02
C LYS A 45 5.37 3.60 -7.23
N GLU A 46 5.15 2.32 -7.47
CA GLU A 46 5.92 1.24 -6.88
C GLU A 46 6.75 0.61 -8.00
N SER A 47 8.07 0.78 -7.92
CA SER A 47 9.04 0.27 -8.88
C SER A 47 9.85 -0.83 -8.20
N SER A 48 9.74 -2.06 -8.68
CA SER A 48 10.63 -3.15 -8.25
C SER A 48 11.35 -3.80 -9.43
N THR A 49 12.35 -4.62 -9.14
CA THR A 49 13.10 -5.43 -10.13
C THR A 49 12.16 -6.28 -11.00
N PHE A 50 10.99 -6.63 -10.48
CA PHE A 50 10.02 -7.43 -11.21
C PHE A 50 9.11 -6.60 -12.14
N ARG A 51 8.52 -5.49 -11.64
CA ARG A 51 7.58 -4.63 -12.38
C ARG A 51 7.52 -3.23 -11.77
N THR A 52 7.13 -2.25 -12.58
CA THR A 52 6.76 -0.91 -12.12
C THR A 52 5.26 -0.71 -12.27
N ILE A 53 4.58 -0.35 -11.19
CA ILE A 53 3.16 0.02 -11.17
C ILE A 53 3.02 1.49 -10.79
N GLU A 54 2.10 2.19 -11.43
CA GLU A 54 1.78 3.58 -11.11
C GLU A 54 0.29 3.67 -10.77
N ILE A 55 -0.01 4.14 -9.56
CA ILE A 55 -1.37 4.27 -9.04
C ILE A 55 -1.61 5.76 -8.79
N ILE A 56 -2.57 6.33 -9.52
CA ILE A 56 -2.96 7.73 -9.37
C ILE A 56 -4.34 7.74 -8.73
N PHE A 57 -4.45 8.35 -7.55
CA PHE A 57 -5.71 8.49 -6.83
C PHE A 57 -5.87 9.89 -6.25
N GLU A 58 -7.11 10.25 -5.95
CA GLU A 58 -7.44 11.50 -5.26
C GLU A 58 -7.90 11.20 -3.85
N LEU A 59 -7.52 12.07 -2.90
CA LEU A 59 -8.00 11.95 -1.53
C LEU A 59 -9.51 12.22 -1.49
N GLY A 60 -10.25 11.33 -0.85
CA GLY A 60 -11.71 11.36 -0.77
C GLY A 60 -12.42 10.81 -2.00
N VAL A 61 -11.70 10.42 -3.06
CA VAL A 61 -12.30 9.88 -4.28
C VAL A 61 -12.19 8.36 -4.28
N THR A 62 -13.33 7.70 -4.48
CA THR A 62 -13.37 6.24 -4.64
C THR A 62 -12.96 5.89 -6.07
N PHE A 63 -11.95 5.04 -6.21
CA PHE A 63 -11.45 4.52 -7.48
C PHE A 63 -11.46 2.99 -7.47
N ASN A 64 -11.68 2.41 -8.65
CA ASN A 64 -11.49 0.99 -8.87
C ASN A 64 -10.07 0.73 -9.40
N TYR A 65 -9.42 -0.29 -8.85
CA TYR A 65 -8.09 -0.72 -9.22
C TYR A 65 -8.11 -2.23 -9.46
N SER A 66 -7.56 -2.67 -10.58
CA SER A 66 -7.37 -4.08 -10.84
C SER A 66 -5.97 -4.48 -10.38
N LEU A 67 -5.89 -5.35 -9.38
CA LEU A 67 -4.64 -5.99 -8.98
C LEU A 67 -4.13 -6.84 -10.14
N PRO A 68 -2.81 -7.04 -10.26
CA PRO A 68 -2.21 -7.87 -11.32
C PRO A 68 -2.66 -9.34 -11.29
N ASP A 69 -3.29 -9.78 -10.21
CA ASP A 69 -3.92 -11.09 -10.05
C ASP A 69 -5.31 -11.17 -10.73
N GLY A 70 -5.80 -10.06 -11.30
CA GLY A 70 -7.15 -9.94 -11.86
C GLY A 70 -8.22 -9.58 -10.82
N THR A 71 -7.85 -9.47 -9.54
CA THR A 71 -8.78 -9.01 -8.50
C THR A 71 -9.05 -7.52 -8.64
N GLU A 72 -10.29 -7.15 -8.91
CA GLU A 72 -10.74 -5.76 -8.82
C GLU A 72 -10.99 -5.36 -7.36
N ILE A 73 -10.44 -4.22 -6.96
CA ILE A 73 -10.69 -3.58 -5.67
C ILE A 73 -11.24 -2.17 -5.90
N SER A 74 -12.23 -1.76 -5.13
CA SER A 74 -12.80 -0.41 -5.16
C SER A 74 -12.59 0.25 -3.81
N GLY A 75 -12.01 1.44 -3.79
CA GLY A 75 -11.71 2.12 -2.55
C GLY A 75 -11.32 3.57 -2.69
N ALA A 76 -11.27 4.27 -1.57
CA ALA A 76 -10.83 5.65 -1.50
C ALA A 76 -9.69 5.79 -0.48
N TRP A 77 -8.75 6.68 -0.77
CA TRP A 77 -7.79 7.15 0.22
C TRP A 77 -8.33 8.39 0.91
N ALA A 78 -8.31 8.44 2.23
CA ALA A 78 -8.59 9.61 3.03
C ALA A 78 -7.29 10.05 3.73
N LEU A 79 -7.06 11.36 3.87
CA LEU A 79 -5.95 11.87 4.66
C LEU A 79 -6.53 12.37 5.98
N GLU A 80 -6.09 11.78 7.09
CA GLU A 80 -6.50 12.13 8.44
C GLU A 80 -5.27 12.65 9.21
N GLY A 81 -5.07 13.97 9.21
CA GLY A 81 -3.87 14.58 9.78
C GLY A 81 -2.62 14.18 8.99
N ASP A 82 -1.70 13.45 9.60
CA ASP A 82 -0.43 13.00 8.99
C ASP A 82 -0.47 11.53 8.50
N LYS A 83 -1.65 10.89 8.50
CA LYS A 83 -1.84 9.51 8.03
C LYS A 83 -2.82 9.43 6.85
N LEU A 84 -2.45 8.65 5.85
CA LEU A 84 -3.25 8.25 4.69
C LEU A 84 -4.02 6.97 5.02
N VAL A 85 -5.33 7.02 5.17
CA VAL A 85 -6.20 5.87 5.40
C VAL A 85 -6.91 5.48 4.10
N GLY A 86 -6.49 4.39 3.48
CA GLY A 86 -7.13 3.77 2.34
C GLY A 86 -8.18 2.75 2.77
N LYS A 87 -9.41 2.91 2.32
CA LYS A 87 -10.47 1.92 2.52
C LYS A 87 -10.78 1.31 1.16
N PHE A 88 -10.31 0.08 0.95
CA PHE A 88 -10.58 -0.71 -0.24
C PHE A 88 -11.58 -1.82 0.06
N LYS A 89 -12.31 -2.23 -0.95
CA LYS A 89 -13.21 -3.37 -0.94
C LYS A 89 -12.92 -4.20 -2.18
N ARG A 90 -12.62 -5.49 -2.02
CA ARG A 90 -12.50 -6.41 -3.15
C ARG A 90 -13.89 -6.61 -3.76
N LEU A 91 -14.02 -6.36 -5.06
CA LEU A 91 -15.25 -6.63 -5.82
C LEU A 91 -15.45 -8.13 -6.05
N ASP A 92 -14.35 -8.89 -6.10
CA ASP A 92 -14.34 -10.34 -6.29
C ASP A 92 -15.03 -11.11 -5.14
N ASN A 93 -14.63 -10.87 -3.89
CA ASN A 93 -15.11 -11.62 -2.72
C ASN A 93 -15.90 -10.76 -1.72
N GLY A 94 -16.07 -9.46 -1.99
CA GLY A 94 -16.77 -8.51 -1.12
C GLY A 94 -15.98 -8.05 0.13
N ASN A 95 -14.78 -8.56 0.34
CA ASN A 95 -13.98 -8.30 1.54
C ASN A 95 -13.41 -6.88 1.61
N ALA A 96 -13.49 -6.26 2.79
CA ALA A 96 -12.89 -4.97 3.05
C ALA A 96 -11.39 -5.12 3.34
N LEU A 97 -10.58 -4.40 2.58
CA LEU A 97 -9.15 -4.24 2.76
C LEU A 97 -8.89 -2.80 3.22
N ASN A 98 -8.61 -2.64 4.50
CA ASN A 98 -8.20 -1.36 5.04
C ASN A 98 -6.68 -1.22 4.90
N THR A 99 -6.19 -0.03 4.64
CA THR A 99 -4.76 0.26 4.62
C THR A 99 -4.54 1.64 5.23
N VAL A 100 -3.46 1.79 5.98
CA VAL A 100 -3.11 3.03 6.67
C VAL A 100 -1.63 3.28 6.41
N ARG A 101 -1.28 4.42 5.83
CA ARG A 101 0.09 4.89 5.63
C ARG A 101 0.32 6.09 6.52
N GLU A 102 1.22 5.97 7.48
CA GLU A 102 1.62 7.08 8.35
C GLU A 102 3.10 7.37 8.12
N ILE A 103 3.48 8.64 8.14
CA ILE A 103 4.90 9.04 8.09
C ILE A 103 5.33 9.38 9.52
N ILE A 104 6.28 8.61 10.06
CA ILE A 104 6.84 8.81 11.39
C ILE A 104 8.32 9.11 11.23
N GLY A 105 8.77 10.32 11.57
CA GLY A 105 10.21 10.65 11.62
C GLY A 105 10.96 10.52 10.29
N GLY A 106 10.28 10.56 9.14
CA GLY A 106 10.89 10.34 7.82
C GLY A 106 10.81 8.89 7.34
N GLU A 107 10.19 7.99 8.08
CA GLU A 107 9.88 6.62 7.65
C GLU A 107 8.38 6.52 7.34
N MET A 108 8.03 5.94 6.19
CA MET A 108 6.64 5.62 5.88
C MET A 108 6.32 4.22 6.41
N VAL A 109 5.34 4.16 7.30
CA VAL A 109 4.78 2.95 7.83
C VAL A 109 3.43 2.70 7.17
N GLN A 110 3.28 1.56 6.52
CA GLN A 110 2.08 1.19 5.79
C GLN A 110 1.49 -0.11 6.36
N THR A 111 0.39 0.03 7.06
CA THR A 111 -0.40 -1.06 7.63
C THR A 111 -1.50 -1.46 6.64
N TYR A 112 -1.81 -2.75 6.59
CA TYR A 112 -2.90 -3.34 5.84
C TYR A 112 -3.69 -4.23 6.80
N THR A 113 -5.00 -4.09 6.81
CA THR A 113 -5.91 -4.86 7.66
C THR A 113 -6.92 -5.55 6.76
N TYR A 114 -6.99 -6.87 6.89
CA TYR A 114 -7.87 -7.73 6.09
C TYR A 114 -8.40 -8.86 6.96
N GLU A 115 -9.73 -9.00 7.08
CA GLU A 115 -10.40 -10.10 7.83
C GLU A 115 -9.73 -10.43 9.19
N SER A 116 -9.49 -9.41 10.03
CA SER A 116 -8.82 -9.52 11.35
C SER A 116 -7.32 -9.88 11.33
N VAL A 117 -6.66 -9.83 10.18
CA VAL A 117 -5.20 -9.94 10.05
C VAL A 117 -4.61 -8.60 9.67
N GLU A 118 -3.50 -8.25 10.31
CA GLU A 118 -2.81 -6.97 10.12
C GLU A 118 -1.40 -7.20 9.57
N ALA A 119 -1.12 -6.77 8.34
CA ALA A 119 0.21 -6.73 7.75
C ALA A 119 0.80 -5.32 7.84
N LYS A 120 2.10 -5.21 8.08
CA LYS A 120 2.78 -3.91 8.23
C LYS A 120 4.03 -3.86 7.38
N ARG A 121 4.16 -2.83 6.55
CA ARG A 121 5.33 -2.50 5.73
C ARG A 121 5.97 -1.23 6.25
N ILE A 122 7.30 -1.19 6.23
CA ILE A 122 8.08 -0.04 6.66
C ILE A 122 8.98 0.33 5.49
N PHE A 123 8.92 1.59 5.11
CA PHE A 123 9.72 2.19 4.07
C PHE A 123 10.51 3.36 4.66
N LYS A 124 11.77 3.51 4.26
CA LYS A 124 12.63 4.64 4.66
C LYS A 124 12.54 5.70 3.59
N LYS A 125 12.39 6.97 3.96
CA LYS A 125 12.64 8.04 2.98
C LYS A 125 14.13 8.07 2.64
N GLU A 126 14.46 8.02 1.35
CA GLU A 126 15.82 8.25 0.81
C GLU A 126 16.09 9.76 0.70
#